data_AF-S0DEI7-F1
#
_entry.id   AF-S0DEI7-F1
#
_cell.length_a   1.000
_cell.length_b   1.000
_cell.length_c   1.000
_cell.angle_alpha   90.00
_cell.angle_beta   90.00
_cell.angle_gamma   90.00
#
_symmetry.space_group_name_H-M   'P 1'
#
loop_
_entity.id
_entity.type
_entity.pdbx_description
1 polymer ?
#
loop_
_entity_poly.entity_id
_entity_poly.type
_entity_poly.pdbx_seq_one_letter_code
_entity_poly.pdbx_strand_id
1 'polypeptide(L)'
;MHARDTVEPVFTLGIQSLWDEVSHMPSGGVWWVNTDRREDAIALLNQTLSAQPKDARVGAIVMGDKPQSLVKLNPSHGPEKIRLFSMPKNENSLHWLHRDLLCSLEPAGYLFILLCSENVWQNISPERLRTWLNSIERWAKYYRCSLLVLNPESNADSRLSLLLGQHRALSGLASLRYQLDSHLFDIAFWANEKGVSARQQLEVKYSDHQWQLAEKEEAVVQPRSDEKDVISVESTLEGAPPLSEYWSTYETNDAAFNAARSSQAATIIFAVQQTSQIEQLARFIHSLRRQRGSALKIVVREIIACLRTTDERLLLGCGANLVVPWNTPLSRFLTLTESVQKQQFQRHVPDEIEPLLSMTQPLKLRGYQKWDIFCEAVHNMMNNPLLPPDNRGVMVALRPVPGLRVEQALTLCRPNRLGDIMTIGDNRLVLFLSFCRFNDLDTALNHIFPLPTGDIFSNRMIWSEDKQITAEIVQMRAVTADRWTAPLPLTQGKNEIMNATHDGRSWRRYPQPHRLADAQGDNQQ
;
A
#
# COMPACT_ATOMS: atom_id res chain seq x y z
N MET A 1 12.08 1.00 -57.02
CA MET A 1 11.02 2.03 -57.12
C MET A 1 10.59 2.35 -55.69
N HIS A 2 10.99 3.53 -55.22
CA HIS A 2 10.81 4.14 -53.89
C HIS A 2 10.37 3.28 -52.70
N ALA A 3 11.35 2.84 -51.89
CA ALA A 3 11.15 2.67 -50.46
C ALA A 3 10.83 4.04 -49.87
N ARG A 4 9.54 4.34 -49.68
CA ARG A 4 9.13 5.37 -48.73
C ARG A 4 9.23 4.73 -47.35
N ASP A 5 10.04 5.31 -46.48
CA ASP A 5 9.92 5.17 -45.02
C ASP A 5 8.51 5.64 -44.62
N THR A 6 7.54 4.75 -44.80
CA THR A 6 6.18 4.93 -44.30
C THR A 6 6.16 4.23 -42.97
N VAL A 7 6.16 5.02 -41.89
CA VAL A 7 5.90 4.53 -40.53
C VAL A 7 4.65 3.66 -40.60
N GLU A 8 4.78 2.38 -40.25
CA GLU A 8 3.65 1.47 -40.32
C GLU A 8 2.58 1.89 -39.31
N PRO A 9 1.30 2.01 -39.71
CA PRO A 9 0.27 2.46 -38.80
C PRO A 9 0.07 1.44 -37.69
N VAL A 10 0.13 1.92 -36.45
CA VAL A 10 -0.18 1.13 -35.25
C VAL A 10 -1.58 1.51 -34.78
N PHE A 11 -2.47 0.54 -34.73
CA PHE A 11 -3.83 0.72 -34.25
C PHE A 11 -3.92 0.36 -32.77
N THR A 12 -4.93 0.88 -32.07
CA THR A 12 -5.15 0.58 -30.64
C THR A 12 -6.49 -0.10 -30.39
N LEU A 13 -6.56 -1.03 -29.44
CA LEU A 13 -7.84 -1.62 -29.00
C LEU A 13 -8.76 -0.56 -28.35
N GLY A 14 -8.17 0.50 -27.78
CA GLY A 14 -8.88 1.68 -27.28
C GLY A 14 -9.34 1.60 -25.82
N ILE A 15 -9.09 0.50 -25.10
CA ILE A 15 -9.35 0.41 -23.65
C ILE A 15 -8.39 1.35 -22.92
N GLN A 16 -8.94 2.27 -22.12
CA GLN A 16 -8.16 3.30 -21.45
C GLN A 16 -7.27 2.69 -20.36
N SER A 17 -6.07 3.25 -20.22
CA SER A 17 -5.04 2.82 -19.25
C SER A 17 -4.47 1.42 -19.47
N LEU A 18 -4.71 0.79 -20.63
CA LEU A 18 -3.94 -0.39 -21.03
C LEU A 18 -2.51 -0.02 -21.40
N TRP A 19 -1.55 -0.87 -21.04
CA TRP A 19 -0.17 -0.75 -21.52
C TRP A 19 -0.08 -0.93 -23.04
N ASP A 20 0.84 -0.20 -23.67
CA ASP A 20 1.11 -0.27 -25.11
C ASP A 20 1.42 -1.70 -25.60
N GLU A 21 1.97 -2.55 -24.71
CA GLU A 21 2.28 -3.97 -24.96
C GLU A 21 1.04 -4.81 -25.27
N VAL A 22 -0.13 -4.38 -24.78
CA VAL A 22 -1.41 -5.10 -24.88
C VAL A 22 -2.43 -4.34 -25.74
N SER A 23 -2.27 -3.02 -25.87
CA SER A 23 -3.20 -2.18 -26.63
C SER A 23 -2.84 -2.09 -28.12
N HIS A 24 -1.56 -2.16 -28.48
CA HIS A 24 -1.10 -1.92 -29.85
C HIS A 24 -1.31 -3.10 -30.79
N MET A 25 -1.84 -2.79 -31.97
CA MET A 25 -2.08 -3.68 -33.10
C MET A 25 -1.36 -3.12 -34.34
N PRO A 26 -0.08 -3.50 -34.59
CA PRO A 26 0.66 -3.06 -35.76
C PRO A 26 0.02 -3.49 -37.08
N SER A 27 0.48 -2.94 -38.21
CA SER A 27 0.00 -3.37 -39.52
C SER A 27 0.44 -4.81 -39.85
N GLY A 28 -0.41 -5.60 -40.51
CA GLY A 28 -0.06 -6.94 -40.97
C GLY A 28 -0.28 -8.08 -39.97
N GLY A 29 -0.99 -7.82 -38.87
CA GLY A 29 -1.39 -8.85 -37.90
C GLY A 29 -2.89 -9.17 -37.90
N VAL A 30 -3.23 -10.27 -37.24
CA VAL A 30 -4.62 -10.71 -37.02
C VAL A 30 -4.85 -10.89 -35.53
N TRP A 31 -5.79 -10.13 -34.97
CA TRP A 31 -6.19 -10.18 -33.57
C TRP A 31 -7.56 -10.81 -33.41
N TRP A 32 -7.71 -11.62 -32.37
CA TRP A 32 -8.94 -12.33 -32.07
C TRP A 32 -9.36 -12.05 -30.63
N VAL A 33 -10.57 -11.53 -30.44
CA VAL A 33 -11.16 -11.28 -29.12
C VAL A 33 -12.48 -12.01 -29.00
N ASN A 34 -12.56 -12.94 -28.06
CA ASN A 34 -13.82 -13.58 -27.67
C ASN A 34 -14.53 -12.71 -26.64
N THR A 35 -15.86 -12.68 -26.68
CA THR A 35 -16.69 -11.92 -25.73
C THR A 35 -17.85 -12.79 -25.28
N ASP A 36 -18.17 -12.82 -23.99
CA ASP A 36 -19.30 -13.63 -23.49
C ASP A 36 -20.65 -13.06 -23.96
N ARG A 37 -20.75 -11.73 -24.08
CA ARG A 37 -21.97 -11.00 -24.45
C ARG A 37 -21.80 -10.28 -25.78
N ARG A 38 -22.85 -10.32 -26.61
CA ARG A 38 -22.92 -9.57 -27.88
C ARG A 38 -22.85 -8.05 -27.66
N GLU A 39 -23.45 -7.57 -26.57
CA GLU A 39 -23.41 -6.15 -26.19
C GLU A 39 -21.98 -5.66 -25.95
N ASP A 40 -21.17 -6.47 -25.25
CA ASP A 40 -19.76 -6.18 -24.98
C ASP A 40 -18.94 -6.11 -26.27
N ALA A 41 -19.21 -7.01 -27.23
CA ALA A 41 -18.58 -7.00 -28.55
C ALA A 41 -18.91 -5.72 -29.34
N ILE A 42 -20.15 -5.25 -29.27
CA ILE A 42 -20.59 -4.00 -29.91
C ILE A 42 -19.96 -2.79 -29.21
N ALA A 43 -19.89 -2.80 -27.88
CA ALA A 43 -19.23 -1.76 -27.09
C ALA A 43 -17.74 -1.66 -27.43
N LEU A 44 -17.04 -2.80 -27.50
CA LEU A 44 -15.64 -2.86 -27.86
C LEU A 44 -15.39 -2.43 -29.31
N LEU A 45 -16.25 -2.82 -30.26
CA LEU A 45 -16.21 -2.30 -31.64
C LEU A 45 -16.27 -0.77 -31.68
N ASN A 46 -17.26 -0.17 -31.01
CA ASN A 46 -17.44 1.27 -30.99
C ASN A 46 -16.26 2.00 -30.35
N GLN A 47 -15.70 1.43 -29.29
CA GLN A 47 -14.54 2.00 -28.63
C GLN A 47 -13.27 1.92 -29.47
N THR A 48 -12.97 0.76 -30.05
CA THR A 48 -11.85 0.59 -30.96
C THR A 48 -11.95 1.57 -32.12
N LEU A 49 -13.15 1.80 -32.67
CA LEU A 49 -13.36 2.83 -33.69
C LEU A 49 -13.07 4.25 -33.16
N SER A 50 -13.56 4.60 -31.97
CA SER A 50 -13.38 5.94 -31.39
C SER A 50 -11.93 6.27 -31.01
N ALA A 51 -11.13 5.25 -30.71
CA ALA A 51 -9.75 5.39 -30.26
C ALA A 51 -8.73 5.58 -31.39
N GLN A 52 -9.14 5.42 -32.66
CA GLN A 52 -8.24 5.62 -33.79
C GLN A 52 -8.02 7.11 -34.10
N PRO A 53 -6.84 7.48 -34.62
CA PRO A 53 -6.57 8.85 -35.03
C PRO A 53 -7.43 9.27 -36.24
N LYS A 54 -7.57 10.58 -36.44
CA LYS A 54 -8.48 11.17 -37.45
C LYS A 54 -8.20 10.72 -38.88
N ASP A 55 -6.93 10.47 -39.19
CA ASP A 55 -6.41 10.05 -40.49
C ASP A 55 -6.38 8.51 -40.67
N ALA A 56 -6.77 7.75 -39.64
CA ALA A 56 -6.81 6.29 -39.73
C ALA A 56 -7.86 5.81 -40.73
N ARG A 57 -7.47 4.80 -41.51
CA ARG A 57 -8.34 4.12 -42.46
C ARG A 57 -8.97 2.91 -41.78
N VAL A 58 -10.27 2.97 -41.49
CA VAL A 58 -10.96 1.91 -40.73
C VAL A 58 -12.19 1.40 -41.48
N GLY A 59 -12.34 0.08 -41.51
CA GLY A 59 -13.49 -0.62 -42.07
C GLY A 59 -14.17 -1.49 -41.00
N ALA A 60 -15.45 -1.27 -40.73
CA ALA A 60 -16.23 -2.14 -39.85
C ALA A 60 -17.10 -3.09 -40.69
N ILE A 61 -16.96 -4.39 -40.45
CA ILE A 61 -17.68 -5.46 -41.14
C ILE A 61 -18.59 -6.13 -40.11
N VAL A 62 -19.90 -6.06 -40.34
CA VAL A 62 -20.90 -6.64 -39.44
C VAL A 62 -21.57 -7.83 -40.12
N MET A 63 -21.60 -8.96 -39.43
CA MET A 63 -22.27 -10.16 -39.90
C MET A 63 -23.74 -10.21 -39.44
N GLY A 64 -24.65 -10.28 -40.41
CA GLY A 64 -26.08 -10.53 -40.22
C GLY A 64 -26.95 -9.33 -39.88
N ASP A 65 -26.37 -8.24 -39.39
CA ASP A 65 -27.09 -7.00 -39.04
C ASP A 65 -26.64 -5.82 -39.90
N LYS A 66 -27.42 -4.73 -39.87
CA LYS A 66 -27.04 -3.49 -40.53
C LYS A 66 -25.95 -2.78 -39.71
N PRO A 67 -24.79 -2.44 -40.30
CA PRO A 67 -23.70 -1.80 -39.56
C PRO A 67 -24.08 -0.41 -39.03
N GLN A 68 -24.97 0.30 -39.72
CA GLN A 68 -25.43 1.65 -39.38
C GLN A 68 -26.21 1.74 -38.05
N SER A 69 -26.84 0.64 -37.61
CA SER A 69 -27.58 0.63 -36.33
C SER A 69 -26.71 0.33 -35.11
N LEU A 70 -25.51 -0.24 -35.35
CA LEU A 70 -24.62 -0.73 -34.29
C LEU A 70 -23.43 0.20 -34.06
N VAL A 71 -22.94 0.83 -35.12
CA VAL A 71 -21.82 1.77 -35.03
C VAL A 71 -22.31 3.12 -34.52
N LYS A 72 -21.93 3.47 -33.29
CA LYS A 72 -22.21 4.76 -32.65
C LYS A 72 -20.89 5.44 -32.32
N LEU A 73 -20.61 6.55 -32.98
CA LEU A 73 -19.37 7.32 -32.79
C LEU A 73 -19.68 8.63 -32.06
N ASN A 74 -18.81 8.99 -31.13
CA ASN A 74 -18.85 10.30 -30.50
C ASN A 74 -18.18 11.33 -31.45
N PRO A 75 -18.79 12.50 -31.70
CA PRO A 75 -18.28 13.48 -32.67
C PRO A 75 -16.95 14.13 -32.28
N SER A 76 -16.50 13.97 -31.03
CA SER A 76 -15.26 14.52 -30.50
C SER A 76 -14.01 13.68 -30.76
N HIS A 77 -14.14 12.37 -31.00
CA HIS A 77 -13.02 11.42 -31.11
C HIS A 77 -13.33 10.29 -32.12
N GLY A 78 -12.37 9.98 -33.01
CA GLY A 78 -12.47 8.92 -34.02
C GLY A 78 -12.04 9.34 -35.44
N PRO A 79 -11.97 8.39 -36.38
CA PRO A 79 -11.54 8.64 -37.76
C PRO A 79 -12.57 9.42 -38.57
N GLU A 80 -12.11 10.28 -39.50
CA GLU A 80 -12.99 11.12 -40.33
C GLU A 80 -13.88 10.32 -41.29
N LYS A 81 -13.41 9.15 -41.73
CA LYS A 81 -14.11 8.29 -42.69
C LYS A 81 -14.06 6.84 -42.24
N ILE A 82 -15.22 6.24 -42.07
CA ILE A 82 -15.36 4.81 -41.77
C ILE A 82 -16.11 4.14 -42.92
N ARG A 83 -15.56 3.02 -43.39
CA ARG A 83 -16.24 2.17 -44.37
C ARG A 83 -17.02 1.10 -43.64
N LEU A 84 -18.31 1.00 -43.93
CA LEU A 84 -19.20 0.03 -43.31
C LEU A 84 -19.54 -1.05 -44.33
N PHE A 85 -19.37 -2.30 -43.94
CA PHE A 85 -19.71 -3.48 -44.73
C PHE A 85 -20.69 -4.35 -43.95
N SER A 86 -21.65 -4.93 -44.65
CA SER A 86 -22.54 -5.96 -44.12
C SER A 86 -22.28 -7.27 -44.83
N MET A 87 -22.19 -8.36 -44.08
CA MET A 87 -22.06 -9.70 -44.65
C MET A 87 -23.18 -10.63 -44.16
N PRO A 88 -23.66 -11.58 -44.98
CA PRO A 88 -24.65 -12.56 -44.55
C PRO A 88 -24.07 -13.54 -43.51
N LYS A 89 -24.95 -14.21 -42.75
CA LYS A 89 -24.56 -15.22 -41.73
C LYS A 89 -24.19 -16.57 -42.36
N ASN A 90 -23.27 -16.57 -43.34
CA ASN A 90 -22.90 -17.77 -44.10
C ASN A 90 -21.39 -18.08 -43.98
N GLU A 91 -21.03 -19.37 -44.02
CA GLU A 91 -19.63 -19.80 -44.04
C GLU A 91 -18.90 -19.29 -45.29
N ASN A 92 -19.57 -19.34 -46.45
CA ASN A 92 -18.99 -18.88 -47.72
C ASN A 92 -18.59 -17.40 -47.70
N SER A 93 -19.34 -16.55 -46.98
CA SER A 93 -18.99 -15.13 -46.88
C SER A 93 -17.70 -14.87 -46.09
N LEU A 94 -17.30 -15.77 -45.19
CA LEU A 94 -16.00 -15.67 -44.53
C LEU A 94 -14.87 -16.04 -45.49
N HIS A 95 -15.06 -17.10 -46.30
CA HIS A 95 -14.07 -17.52 -47.30
C HIS A 95 -13.80 -16.45 -48.36
N TRP A 96 -14.83 -15.77 -48.84
CA TRP A 96 -14.71 -14.75 -49.90
C TRP A 96 -14.39 -13.33 -49.37
N LEU A 97 -14.41 -13.12 -48.05
CA LEU A 97 -14.23 -11.81 -47.41
C LEU A 97 -13.04 -11.00 -47.97
N HIS A 98 -11.85 -11.60 -48.01
CA HIS A 98 -10.64 -10.92 -48.48
C HIS A 98 -10.73 -10.50 -49.96
N ARG A 99 -11.42 -11.28 -50.81
CA ARG A 99 -11.62 -10.97 -52.22
C ARG A 99 -12.62 -9.82 -52.39
N ASP A 100 -13.71 -9.84 -51.65
CA ASP A 100 -14.76 -8.80 -51.70
C ASP A 100 -14.22 -7.45 -51.21
N LEU A 101 -13.36 -7.47 -50.18
CA LEU A 101 -12.65 -6.28 -49.71
C LEU A 101 -11.71 -5.72 -50.77
N LEU A 102 -10.92 -6.56 -51.46
CA LEU A 102 -10.03 -6.12 -52.53
C LEU A 102 -10.75 -5.49 -53.71
N CYS A 103 -11.98 -5.92 -54.01
CA CYS A 103 -12.80 -5.30 -55.05
C CYS A 103 -13.31 -3.91 -54.67
N SER A 104 -13.36 -3.59 -53.38
CA SER A 104 -14.02 -2.38 -52.87
C SER A 104 -13.05 -1.27 -52.47
N LEU A 105 -11.80 -1.61 -52.13
CA LEU A 105 -10.82 -0.67 -51.58
C LEU A 105 -9.38 -1.21 -51.66
N GLU A 106 -8.41 -0.30 -51.56
CA GLU A 106 -7.00 -0.64 -51.34
C GLU A 106 -6.75 -0.91 -49.85
N PRO A 107 -6.43 -2.16 -49.45
CA PRO A 107 -6.35 -2.54 -48.03
C PRO A 107 -5.11 -2.00 -47.31
N ALA A 108 -4.13 -1.40 -48.00
CA ALA A 108 -2.89 -0.95 -47.38
C ALA A 108 -3.12 0.08 -46.25
N GLY A 109 -2.66 -0.26 -45.05
CA GLY A 109 -2.82 0.56 -43.85
C GLY A 109 -4.26 0.67 -43.36
N TYR A 110 -5.14 -0.27 -43.71
CA TYR A 110 -6.49 -0.35 -43.14
C TYR A 110 -6.53 -1.22 -41.88
N LEU A 111 -7.32 -0.79 -40.90
CA LEU A 111 -7.84 -1.65 -39.84
C LEU A 111 -9.24 -2.14 -40.23
N PHE A 112 -9.39 -3.46 -40.37
CA PHE A 112 -10.69 -4.10 -40.51
C PHE A 112 -11.14 -4.67 -39.16
N ILE A 113 -12.36 -4.34 -38.74
CA ILE A 113 -12.97 -4.92 -37.54
C ILE A 113 -14.15 -5.77 -37.99
N LEU A 114 -14.06 -7.08 -37.79
CA LEU A 114 -15.10 -8.05 -38.11
C LEU A 114 -15.89 -8.40 -36.84
N LEU A 115 -17.15 -7.98 -36.78
CA LEU A 115 -18.09 -8.40 -35.74
C LEU A 115 -18.87 -9.63 -36.23
N CYS A 116 -18.60 -10.78 -35.61
CA CYS A 116 -19.27 -12.03 -35.94
C CYS A 116 -20.70 -12.07 -35.33
N SER A 117 -21.59 -12.81 -35.99
CA SER A 117 -22.86 -13.20 -35.36
C SER A 117 -22.60 -14.30 -34.33
N GLU A 118 -23.45 -14.37 -33.31
CA GLU A 118 -23.38 -15.42 -32.29
C GLU A 118 -23.34 -16.81 -32.94
N ASN A 119 -22.48 -17.68 -32.41
CA ASN A 119 -22.37 -19.10 -32.76
C ASN A 119 -22.03 -19.43 -34.23
N VAL A 120 -21.61 -18.47 -35.06
CA VAL A 120 -21.26 -18.73 -36.48
C VAL A 120 -20.14 -19.75 -36.62
N TRP A 121 -19.15 -19.67 -35.74
CA TRP A 121 -18.01 -20.58 -35.72
C TRP A 121 -18.34 -21.95 -35.11
N GLN A 122 -19.55 -22.14 -34.54
CA GLN A 122 -20.01 -23.47 -34.08
C GLN A 122 -20.33 -24.43 -35.21
N ASN A 123 -20.71 -23.89 -36.37
CA ASN A 123 -21.08 -24.69 -37.52
C ASN A 123 -19.90 -24.96 -38.47
N ILE A 124 -18.72 -24.40 -38.19
CA ILE A 124 -17.53 -24.49 -39.05
C ILE A 124 -16.55 -25.50 -38.47
N SER A 125 -16.04 -26.40 -39.31
CA SER A 125 -15.06 -27.40 -38.86
C SER A 125 -13.72 -26.75 -38.48
N PRO A 126 -13.00 -27.30 -37.48
CA PRO A 126 -11.73 -26.74 -37.02
C PRO A 126 -10.66 -26.68 -38.12
N GLU A 127 -10.68 -27.61 -39.07
CA GLU A 127 -9.75 -27.62 -40.20
C GLU A 127 -9.97 -26.44 -41.14
N ARG A 128 -11.24 -26.14 -41.47
CA ARG A 128 -11.59 -25.00 -42.33
C ARG A 128 -11.25 -23.67 -41.67
N LEU A 129 -11.48 -23.55 -40.36
CA LEU A 129 -11.06 -22.38 -39.58
C LEU A 129 -9.55 -22.16 -39.67
N ARG A 130 -8.75 -23.22 -39.54
CA ARG A 130 -7.29 -23.15 -39.69
C ARG A 130 -6.88 -22.71 -41.09
N THR A 131 -7.50 -23.26 -42.14
CA THR A 131 -7.23 -22.85 -43.52
C THR A 131 -7.56 -21.37 -43.70
N TRP A 132 -8.70 -20.93 -43.20
CA TRP A 132 -9.13 -19.53 -43.28
C TRP A 132 -8.18 -18.59 -42.52
N LEU A 133 -7.79 -18.92 -41.29
CA LEU A 133 -6.85 -18.14 -40.48
C LEU A 133 -5.48 -18.00 -41.18
N ASN A 134 -4.97 -19.07 -41.77
CA ASN A 134 -3.72 -19.01 -42.53
C ASN A 134 -3.84 -18.17 -43.82
N SER A 135 -5.00 -18.23 -44.49
CA SER A 135 -5.25 -17.39 -45.67
C SER A 135 -5.35 -15.91 -45.32
N ILE A 136 -6.05 -15.58 -44.23
CA ILE A 136 -6.25 -14.19 -43.82
C ILE A 136 -4.99 -13.57 -43.23
N GLU A 137 -4.16 -14.36 -42.53
CA GLU A 137 -2.85 -13.92 -42.05
C GLU A 137 -1.91 -13.56 -43.21
N ARG A 138 -1.83 -14.41 -44.24
CA ARG A 138 -1.03 -14.11 -45.44
C ARG A 138 -1.53 -12.88 -46.16
N TRP A 139 -2.85 -12.71 -46.25
CA TRP A 139 -3.47 -11.53 -46.85
C TRP A 139 -3.14 -10.26 -46.05
N ALA A 140 -3.28 -10.32 -44.72
CA ALA A 140 -2.96 -9.22 -43.81
C ALA A 140 -1.50 -8.78 -43.95
N LYS A 141 -0.57 -9.73 -43.97
CA LYS A 141 0.87 -9.45 -44.16
C LYS A 141 1.19 -8.90 -45.54
N TYR A 142 0.62 -9.48 -46.60
CA TYR A 142 0.91 -9.06 -47.98
C TYR A 142 0.45 -7.62 -48.24
N TYR A 143 -0.74 -7.27 -47.77
CA TYR A 143 -1.32 -5.95 -47.96
C TYR A 143 -1.00 -4.96 -46.85
N ARG A 144 -0.30 -5.37 -45.78
CA ARG A 144 -0.03 -4.56 -44.59
C ARG A 144 -1.30 -3.95 -43.99
N CYS A 145 -2.29 -4.80 -43.75
CA CYS A 145 -3.54 -4.44 -43.10
C CYS A 145 -3.74 -5.24 -41.82
N SER A 146 -4.52 -4.69 -40.89
CA SER A 146 -4.80 -5.29 -39.59
C SER A 146 -6.23 -5.79 -39.56
N LEU A 147 -6.45 -7.00 -39.07
CA LEU A 147 -7.79 -7.56 -38.88
C LEU A 147 -8.04 -7.85 -37.41
N LEU A 148 -9.09 -7.27 -36.84
CA LEU A 148 -9.60 -7.57 -35.50
C LEU A 148 -10.92 -8.35 -35.65
N VAL A 149 -10.95 -9.58 -35.13
CA VAL A 149 -12.15 -10.43 -35.10
C VAL A 149 -12.76 -10.39 -33.71
N LEU A 150 -14.02 -9.94 -33.61
CA LEU A 150 -14.81 -9.91 -32.39
C LEU A 150 -15.86 -11.01 -32.45
N ASN A 151 -15.71 -12.00 -31.59
CA ASN A 151 -16.55 -13.19 -31.57
C ASN A 151 -17.38 -13.29 -30.28
N PRO A 152 -18.70 -13.03 -30.34
CA PRO A 152 -19.59 -13.29 -29.22
C PRO A 152 -19.92 -14.78 -29.11
N GLU A 153 -19.42 -15.44 -28.06
CA GLU A 153 -19.69 -16.86 -27.79
C GLU A 153 -19.81 -17.13 -26.28
N SER A 154 -20.91 -17.76 -25.87
CA SER A 154 -21.25 -18.02 -24.47
C SER A 154 -20.37 -19.08 -23.77
N ASN A 155 -19.36 -19.65 -24.44
CA ASN A 155 -18.54 -20.75 -23.90
C ASN A 155 -17.13 -20.80 -24.54
N ALA A 156 -16.33 -19.76 -24.30
CA ALA A 156 -15.03 -19.56 -24.96
C ALA A 156 -13.94 -20.61 -24.61
N ASP A 157 -14.03 -21.29 -23.46
CA ASP A 157 -12.94 -22.13 -22.93
C ASP A 157 -12.57 -23.35 -23.81
N SER A 158 -13.57 -24.00 -24.40
CA SER A 158 -13.35 -25.17 -25.27
C SER A 158 -12.61 -24.81 -26.58
N ARG A 159 -12.78 -23.57 -27.06
CA ARG A 159 -12.20 -23.08 -28.32
C ARG A 159 -10.93 -22.27 -28.15
N LEU A 160 -10.70 -21.68 -26.98
CA LEU A 160 -9.41 -21.09 -26.64
C LEU A 160 -8.29 -22.12 -26.84
N SER A 161 -8.50 -23.39 -26.46
CA SER A 161 -7.55 -24.48 -26.69
C SER A 161 -7.25 -24.75 -28.18
N LEU A 162 -8.27 -24.66 -29.05
CA LEU A 162 -8.12 -24.85 -30.50
C LEU A 162 -7.37 -23.67 -31.15
N LEU A 163 -7.69 -22.44 -30.74
CA LEU A 163 -7.09 -21.20 -31.23
C LEU A 163 -5.66 -21.00 -30.71
N LEU A 164 -5.37 -21.43 -29.47
CA LEU A 164 -4.02 -21.49 -28.90
C LEU A 164 -3.10 -22.37 -29.75
N GLY A 165 -3.62 -23.47 -30.29
CA GLY A 165 -2.89 -24.32 -31.26
C GLY A 165 -2.59 -23.64 -32.61
N GLN A 166 -3.11 -22.44 -32.86
CA GLN A 166 -2.88 -21.63 -34.07
C GLN A 166 -2.14 -20.31 -33.80
N HIS A 167 -1.36 -20.25 -32.70
CA HIS A 167 -0.56 -19.08 -32.32
C HIS A 167 0.39 -18.53 -33.40
N ARG A 168 0.66 -19.29 -34.48
CA ARG A 168 1.47 -18.82 -35.62
C ARG A 168 0.69 -17.98 -36.63
N ALA A 169 -0.62 -18.18 -36.72
CA ALA A 169 -1.49 -17.47 -37.66
C ALA A 169 -2.18 -16.24 -37.02
N LEU A 170 -2.21 -16.19 -35.68
CA LEU A 170 -2.77 -15.08 -34.91
C LEU A 170 -1.64 -14.28 -34.27
N SER A 171 -1.75 -12.95 -34.32
CA SER A 171 -0.86 -12.02 -33.62
C SER A 171 -1.33 -11.74 -32.20
N GLY A 172 -2.62 -11.94 -31.90
CA GLY A 172 -3.13 -11.86 -30.53
C GLY A 172 -4.44 -12.60 -30.33
N LEU A 173 -4.62 -13.14 -29.13
CA LEU A 173 -5.81 -13.83 -28.67
C LEU A 173 -6.15 -13.33 -27.25
N ALA A 174 -7.35 -12.78 -27.10
CA ALA A 174 -7.90 -12.38 -25.81
C ALA A 174 -9.36 -12.83 -25.66
N SER A 175 -9.86 -12.82 -24.43
CA SER A 175 -11.26 -13.06 -24.11
C SER A 175 -11.75 -12.08 -23.06
N LEU A 176 -12.92 -11.51 -23.28
CA LEU A 176 -13.60 -10.61 -22.36
C LEU A 176 -14.77 -11.37 -21.74
N ARG A 177 -14.62 -11.72 -20.45
CA ARG A 177 -15.58 -12.48 -19.68
C ARG A 177 -16.36 -11.57 -18.75
N TYR A 178 -17.64 -11.85 -18.52
CA TYR A 178 -18.43 -11.09 -17.56
C TYR A 178 -18.56 -11.86 -16.23
N GLN A 179 -18.03 -11.30 -15.14
CA GLN A 179 -18.16 -11.86 -13.79
C GLN A 179 -18.91 -10.91 -12.88
N LEU A 180 -20.16 -11.26 -12.56
CA LEU A 180 -21.05 -10.57 -11.59
C LEU A 180 -21.30 -9.08 -11.89
N ASP A 181 -20.30 -8.22 -11.66
CA ASP A 181 -20.35 -6.75 -11.76
C ASP A 181 -19.08 -6.14 -12.41
N SER A 182 -18.14 -6.97 -12.85
CA SER A 182 -16.95 -6.52 -13.60
C SER A 182 -16.65 -7.43 -14.79
N HIS A 183 -15.87 -6.91 -15.75
CA HIS A 183 -15.45 -7.68 -16.91
C HIS A 183 -13.99 -8.06 -16.74
N LEU A 184 -13.67 -9.34 -16.96
CA LEU A 184 -12.31 -9.85 -16.90
C LEU A 184 -11.79 -10.00 -18.33
N PHE A 185 -10.78 -9.23 -18.67
CA PHE A 185 -10.06 -9.30 -19.94
C PHE A 185 -8.86 -10.24 -19.80
N ASP A 186 -9.06 -11.49 -20.21
CA ASP A 186 -8.10 -12.59 -20.17
C ASP A 186 -7.33 -12.67 -21.49
N ILE A 187 -6.06 -12.27 -21.48
CA ILE A 187 -5.14 -12.25 -22.60
C ILE A 187 -4.37 -13.56 -22.61
N ALA A 188 -4.66 -14.40 -23.59
CA ALA A 188 -3.90 -15.63 -23.80
C ALA A 188 -2.49 -15.31 -24.31
N PHE A 189 -2.41 -14.53 -25.39
CA PHE A 189 -1.16 -13.97 -25.91
C PHE A 189 -1.46 -12.73 -26.78
N TRP A 190 -0.55 -11.77 -26.81
CA TRP A 190 -0.62 -10.57 -27.64
C TRP A 190 0.79 -10.21 -28.07
N ALA A 191 1.07 -10.28 -29.36
CA ALA A 191 2.37 -10.00 -29.94
C ALA A 191 2.34 -8.68 -30.70
N ASN A 192 3.26 -7.78 -30.34
CA ASN A 192 3.47 -6.53 -31.05
C ASN A 192 4.99 -6.23 -31.16
N GLU A 193 5.34 -5.05 -31.68
CA GLU A 193 6.73 -4.63 -31.85
C GLU A 193 7.48 -4.42 -30.52
N LYS A 194 6.75 -4.20 -29.41
CA LYS A 194 7.31 -3.94 -28.08
C LYS A 194 7.56 -5.23 -27.28
N GLY A 195 6.91 -6.34 -27.64
CA GLY A 195 7.09 -7.63 -26.99
C GLY A 195 5.93 -8.58 -27.19
N VAL A 196 5.98 -9.72 -26.48
CA VAL A 196 4.87 -10.68 -26.41
C VAL A 196 4.36 -10.73 -24.98
N SER A 197 3.13 -10.26 -24.77
CA SER A 197 2.41 -10.37 -23.50
C SER A 197 1.56 -11.63 -23.53
N ALA A 198 1.66 -12.50 -22.53
CA ALA A 198 0.89 -13.75 -22.49
C ALA A 198 0.41 -14.05 -21.07
N ARG A 199 -0.77 -14.69 -20.99
CA ARG A 199 -1.42 -15.12 -19.74
C ARG A 199 -1.61 -13.99 -18.71
N GLN A 200 -2.19 -12.88 -19.16
CA GLN A 200 -2.54 -11.76 -18.28
C GLN A 200 -4.05 -11.70 -18.12
N GLN A 201 -4.52 -11.50 -16.89
CA GLN A 201 -5.93 -11.25 -16.60
C GLN A 201 -6.02 -9.82 -16.08
N LEU A 202 -6.88 -9.02 -16.71
CA LEU A 202 -7.06 -7.62 -16.38
C LEU A 202 -8.53 -7.36 -16.08
N GLU A 203 -8.83 -6.79 -14.92
CA GLU A 203 -10.18 -6.34 -14.62
C GLU A 203 -10.48 -5.03 -15.36
N VAL A 204 -11.56 -5.01 -16.13
CA VAL A 204 -12.01 -3.87 -16.93
C VAL A 204 -13.44 -3.52 -16.53
N LYS A 205 -13.69 -2.24 -16.34
CA LYS A 205 -15.01 -1.68 -16.07
C LYS A 205 -15.51 -0.94 -17.29
N TYR A 206 -16.80 -1.10 -17.56
CA TYR A 206 -17.49 -0.33 -18.58
C TYR A 206 -18.24 0.83 -17.91
N SER A 207 -17.69 2.04 -17.99
CA SER A 207 -18.28 3.27 -17.44
C SER A 207 -18.31 4.36 -18.50
N ASP A 208 -19.36 5.18 -18.54
CA ASP A 208 -19.48 6.32 -19.46
C ASP A 208 -19.24 5.98 -20.95
N HIS A 209 -19.75 4.82 -21.40
CA HIS A 209 -19.55 4.30 -22.76
C HIS A 209 -18.09 4.01 -23.14
N GLN A 210 -17.20 3.87 -22.14
CA GLN A 210 -15.78 3.56 -22.33
C GLN A 210 -15.35 2.41 -21.41
N TRP A 211 -14.64 1.44 -21.99
CA TRP A 211 -13.85 0.43 -21.30
C TRP A 211 -12.64 1.10 -20.66
N GLN A 212 -12.56 1.01 -19.34
CA GLN A 212 -11.45 1.49 -18.53
C GLN A 212 -10.91 0.32 -17.71
N LEU A 213 -9.59 0.22 -17.60
CA LEU A 213 -9.00 -0.69 -16.63
C LEU A 213 -9.52 -0.30 -15.24
N ALA A 214 -10.02 -1.27 -14.48
CA ALA A 214 -10.33 -1.03 -13.07
C ALA A 214 -9.01 -0.65 -12.38
N GLU A 215 -8.89 0.55 -11.85
CA GLU A 215 -7.68 0.92 -11.10
C GLU A 215 -7.45 -0.10 -9.99
N LYS A 216 -6.27 -0.74 -10.06
CA LYS A 216 -5.77 -1.90 -9.33
C LYS A 216 -5.93 -3.24 -10.05
N GLU A 217 -5.03 -3.49 -11.00
CA GLU A 217 -4.22 -4.71 -10.95
C GLU A 217 -2.87 -4.42 -11.61
N GLU A 218 -1.85 -4.28 -10.75
CA GLU A 218 -0.45 -4.23 -11.16
C GLU A 218 -0.15 -5.48 -11.98
N ALA A 219 0.51 -5.30 -13.13
CA ALA A 219 0.99 -6.37 -14.00
C ALA A 219 1.36 -7.62 -13.22
N VAL A 220 0.78 -8.77 -13.60
CA VAL A 220 1.31 -10.08 -13.21
C VAL A 220 2.72 -10.15 -13.79
N VAL A 221 3.70 -9.79 -12.98
CA VAL A 221 5.08 -9.72 -13.42
C VAL A 221 5.63 -11.13 -13.42
N GLN A 222 6.30 -11.46 -14.52
CA GLN A 222 7.14 -12.64 -14.64
C GLN A 222 7.98 -12.87 -13.36
N PRO A 223 8.36 -14.11 -13.02
CA PRO A 223 9.23 -14.38 -11.89
C PRO A 223 10.48 -13.50 -11.99
N ARG A 224 10.53 -12.47 -11.13
CA ARG A 224 11.65 -11.51 -11.09
C ARG A 224 12.84 -12.25 -10.48
N SER A 225 14.03 -12.06 -11.05
CA SER A 225 15.20 -12.88 -10.71
C SER A 225 15.62 -12.79 -9.24
N ASP A 226 15.23 -11.73 -8.55
CA ASP A 226 15.64 -11.40 -7.18
C ASP A 226 14.61 -11.82 -6.11
N GLU A 227 13.56 -12.58 -6.45
CA GLU A 227 12.53 -12.96 -5.47
C GLU A 227 13.08 -13.76 -4.29
N LYS A 228 14.16 -14.52 -4.51
CA LYS A 228 14.82 -15.31 -3.46
C LYS A 228 15.83 -14.51 -2.64
N ASP A 229 16.17 -13.29 -3.07
CA ASP A 229 17.21 -12.50 -2.43
C ASP A 229 16.71 -11.95 -1.09
N VAL A 230 17.55 -12.08 -0.07
CA VAL A 230 17.28 -11.61 1.29
C VAL A 230 18.37 -10.60 1.67
N ILE A 231 17.96 -9.34 1.77
CA ILE A 231 18.79 -8.24 2.25
C ILE A 231 18.51 -8.06 3.74
N SER A 232 19.50 -8.29 4.59
CA SER A 232 19.33 -8.20 6.04
C SER A 232 20.41 -7.34 6.68
N VAL A 233 20.09 -6.81 7.86
CA VAL A 233 21.10 -6.18 8.73
C VAL A 233 21.77 -7.25 9.58
N GLU A 234 23.08 -7.18 9.78
CA GLU A 234 23.87 -8.19 10.50
C GLU A 234 23.33 -8.47 11.91
N SER A 235 22.89 -7.43 12.62
CA SER A 235 22.29 -7.57 13.95
C SER A 235 21.04 -8.45 13.99
N THR A 236 20.38 -8.67 12.84
CA THR A 236 19.21 -9.55 12.71
C THR A 236 19.56 -11.03 12.70
N LEU A 237 20.83 -11.41 12.58
CA LEU A 237 21.26 -12.80 12.61
C LEU A 237 21.91 -13.22 13.93
N GLU A 238 21.95 -12.34 14.93
CA GLU A 238 22.53 -12.62 16.27
C GLU A 238 23.96 -13.20 16.21
N GLY A 239 24.75 -12.79 15.20
CA GLY A 239 26.11 -13.28 14.97
C GLY A 239 26.22 -14.55 14.12
N ALA A 240 25.11 -15.08 13.60
CA ALA A 240 25.15 -16.17 12.62
C ALA A 240 25.63 -15.66 11.24
N PRO A 241 26.42 -16.46 10.50
CA PRO A 241 26.78 -16.13 9.12
C PRO A 241 25.56 -16.18 8.19
N PRO A 242 25.66 -15.61 6.97
CA PRO A 242 24.62 -15.72 5.95
C PRO A 242 24.19 -17.18 5.75
N LEU A 243 22.89 -17.43 5.80
CA LEU A 243 22.33 -18.79 5.83
C LEU A 243 22.33 -19.46 4.45
N SER A 244 22.41 -18.69 3.36
CA SER A 244 22.52 -19.17 1.99
C SER A 244 23.15 -18.13 1.07
N GLU A 245 23.40 -18.50 -0.18
CA GLU A 245 23.95 -17.60 -1.22
C GLU A 245 23.05 -16.40 -1.54
N TYR A 246 21.76 -16.50 -1.21
CA TYR A 246 20.79 -15.43 -1.45
C TYR A 246 20.77 -14.38 -0.32
N TRP A 247 21.52 -14.58 0.77
CA TRP A 247 21.56 -13.66 1.91
C TRP A 247 22.70 -12.65 1.75
N SER A 248 22.34 -11.37 1.69
CA SER A 248 23.27 -10.24 1.74
C SER A 248 23.11 -9.49 3.05
N THR A 249 24.15 -9.50 3.87
CA THR A 249 24.15 -8.84 5.19
C THR A 249 24.84 -7.48 5.13
N TYR A 250 24.25 -6.48 5.78
CA TYR A 250 24.79 -5.12 5.86
C TYR A 250 24.94 -4.68 7.33
N GLU A 251 25.90 -3.81 7.61
CA GLU A 251 26.15 -3.32 8.97
C GLU A 251 25.06 -2.36 9.47
N THR A 252 24.45 -1.57 8.58
CA THR A 252 23.51 -0.49 8.93
C THR A 252 22.20 -0.56 8.15
N ASN A 253 21.12 -0.03 8.74
CA ASN A 253 19.83 0.12 8.09
C ASN A 253 19.93 1.01 6.82
N ASP A 254 20.79 2.03 6.83
CA ASP A 254 21.03 2.90 5.67
C ASP A 254 21.65 2.15 4.49
N ALA A 255 22.64 1.28 4.76
CA ALA A 255 23.26 0.46 3.73
C ALA A 255 22.26 -0.55 3.15
N ALA A 256 21.48 -1.21 4.00
CA ALA A 256 20.41 -2.12 3.58
C ALA A 256 19.33 -1.38 2.75
N PHE A 257 18.97 -0.15 3.12
CA PHE A 257 18.03 0.68 2.36
C PHE A 257 18.58 1.05 0.97
N ASN A 258 19.86 1.44 0.86
CA ASN A 258 20.46 1.78 -0.42
C ASN A 258 20.57 0.57 -1.36
N ALA A 259 20.90 -0.61 -0.83
CA ALA A 259 20.88 -1.85 -1.59
C ALA A 259 19.46 -2.24 -2.03
N ALA A 260 18.47 -2.07 -1.14
CA ALA A 260 17.06 -2.35 -1.43
C ALA A 260 16.48 -1.50 -2.56
N ARG A 261 17.03 -0.30 -2.83
CA ARG A 261 16.55 0.57 -3.92
C ARG A 261 16.73 -0.04 -5.31
N SER A 262 17.70 -0.93 -5.51
CA SER A 262 17.88 -1.65 -6.77
C SER A 262 17.10 -2.97 -6.86
N SER A 263 16.51 -3.45 -5.76
CA SER A 263 15.76 -4.72 -5.69
C SER A 263 14.27 -4.55 -5.98
N GLN A 264 13.63 -5.52 -6.63
CA GLN A 264 12.27 -5.44 -7.15
C GLN A 264 11.29 -6.41 -6.46
N ALA A 265 11.75 -7.58 -6.03
CA ALA A 265 10.93 -8.58 -5.33
C ALA A 265 11.61 -9.21 -4.10
N ALA A 266 12.82 -8.75 -3.77
CA ALA A 266 13.60 -9.21 -2.63
C ALA A 266 12.90 -9.01 -1.27
N THR A 267 13.41 -9.72 -0.27
CA THR A 267 13.01 -9.59 1.14
C THR A 267 14.01 -8.74 1.89
N ILE A 268 13.54 -7.67 2.50
CA ILE A 268 14.37 -6.71 3.22
C ILE A 268 14.04 -6.79 4.70
N ILE A 269 15.06 -6.98 5.51
CA ILE A 269 14.96 -7.13 6.96
C ILE A 269 15.71 -5.98 7.62
N PHE A 270 14.95 -5.06 8.20
CA PHE A 270 15.49 -3.98 9.03
C PHE A 270 15.58 -4.38 10.49
N ALA A 271 16.50 -3.77 11.23
CA ALA A 271 16.64 -3.97 12.67
C ALA A 271 16.25 -2.70 13.44
N VAL A 272 15.53 -2.85 14.55
CA VAL A 272 15.24 -1.76 15.50
C VAL A 272 15.88 -2.07 16.84
N GLN A 273 16.76 -1.17 17.29
CA GLN A 273 17.42 -1.26 18.59
C GLN A 273 17.00 -0.13 19.53
N GLN A 274 16.65 1.04 18.99
CA GLN A 274 16.34 2.25 19.75
C GLN A 274 15.10 2.95 19.20
N THR A 275 14.32 3.60 20.08
CA THR A 275 13.11 4.36 19.70
C THR A 275 13.41 5.55 18.78
N SER A 276 14.62 6.11 18.81
CA SER A 276 15.05 7.21 17.92
C SER A 276 15.08 6.81 16.44
N GLN A 277 15.25 5.53 16.13
CA GLN A 277 15.39 5.02 14.77
C GLN A 277 14.03 4.83 14.06
N ILE A 278 12.92 4.87 14.81
CA ILE A 278 11.59 4.54 14.29
C ILE A 278 11.15 5.50 13.19
N GLU A 279 11.38 6.81 13.35
CA GLU A 279 11.00 7.80 12.33
C GLU A 279 11.81 7.61 11.03
N GLN A 280 13.14 7.43 11.15
CA GLN A 280 14.01 7.18 10.02
C GLN A 280 13.61 5.90 9.29
N LEU A 281 13.30 4.84 10.05
CA LEU A 281 12.85 3.57 9.49
C LEU A 281 11.48 3.70 8.80
N ALA A 282 10.55 4.44 9.38
CA ALA A 282 9.25 4.73 8.76
C ALA A 282 9.43 5.41 7.40
N ARG A 283 10.35 6.37 7.28
CA ARG A 283 10.72 7.03 6.01
C ARG A 283 11.31 6.05 4.99
N PHE A 284 12.18 5.14 5.43
CA PHE A 284 12.76 4.12 4.54
C PHE A 284 11.71 3.16 3.99
N ILE A 285 10.85 2.64 4.85
CA ILE A 285 9.79 1.70 4.47
C ILE A 285 8.81 2.37 3.49
N HIS A 286 8.37 3.59 3.82
CA HIS A 286 7.48 4.37 2.95
C HIS A 286 8.10 4.62 1.58
N SER A 287 9.36 5.10 1.54
CA SER A 287 10.07 5.35 0.29
C SER A 287 10.23 4.08 -0.56
N LEU A 288 10.60 2.95 0.04
CA LEU A 288 10.75 1.68 -0.68
C LEU A 288 9.41 1.20 -1.24
N ARG A 289 8.35 1.26 -0.43
CA ARG A 289 7.02 0.81 -0.84
C ARG A 289 6.47 1.62 -2.00
N ARG A 290 6.68 2.95 -1.97
CA ARG A 290 6.25 3.86 -3.05
C ARG A 290 7.07 3.72 -4.32
N GLN A 291 8.38 3.53 -4.22
CA GLN A 291 9.26 3.46 -5.39
C GLN A 291 9.28 2.08 -6.07
N ARG A 292 9.05 1.00 -5.32
CA ARG A 292 9.25 -0.39 -5.81
C ARG A 292 7.97 -1.22 -5.90
N GLY A 293 6.86 -0.76 -5.30
CA GLY A 293 5.54 -1.38 -5.43
C GLY A 293 5.26 -2.51 -4.43
N SER A 294 4.26 -3.33 -4.74
CA SER A 294 3.70 -4.34 -3.82
C SER A 294 4.52 -5.61 -3.63
N ALA A 295 5.42 -5.94 -4.57
CA ALA A 295 6.13 -7.22 -4.63
C ALA A 295 7.30 -7.36 -3.63
N LEU A 296 7.81 -6.24 -3.13
CA LEU A 296 8.94 -6.17 -2.21
C LEU A 296 8.47 -6.56 -0.79
N LYS A 297 9.18 -7.45 -0.11
CA LYS A 297 8.79 -7.90 1.24
C LYS A 297 9.61 -7.15 2.27
N ILE A 298 8.95 -6.38 3.13
CA ILE A 298 9.61 -5.56 4.14
C ILE A 298 9.28 -6.13 5.52
N VAL A 299 10.30 -6.60 6.22
CA VAL A 299 10.22 -7.13 7.58
C VAL A 299 11.01 -6.23 8.51
N VAL A 300 10.44 -5.90 9.67
CA VAL A 300 11.14 -5.17 10.72
C VAL A 300 11.34 -6.09 11.91
N ARG A 301 12.59 -6.31 12.30
CA ARG A 301 12.95 -7.11 13.47
C ARG A 301 13.30 -6.21 14.65
N GLU A 302 12.57 -6.35 15.74
CA GLU A 302 12.89 -5.72 17.02
C GLU A 302 13.97 -6.56 17.74
N ILE A 303 15.11 -5.93 18.08
CA ILE A 303 16.21 -6.60 18.81
C ILE A 303 16.09 -6.38 20.32
N ILE A 304 15.67 -5.18 20.73
CA ILE A 304 15.48 -4.78 22.12
C ILE A 304 14.04 -4.30 22.26
N ALA A 305 13.39 -4.62 23.38
CA ALA A 305 12.03 -4.19 23.72
C ALA A 305 11.90 -2.64 23.76
N CYS A 306 11.63 -2.04 22.60
CA CYS A 306 11.61 -0.59 22.39
C CYS A 306 10.41 -0.11 21.57
N LEU A 307 9.72 -1.02 20.88
CA LEU A 307 8.68 -0.72 19.92
C LEU A 307 7.32 -0.74 20.61
N ARG A 308 6.56 0.36 20.49
CA ARG A 308 5.19 0.45 21.05
C ARG A 308 4.18 -0.01 20.01
N THR A 309 2.96 -0.34 20.45
CA THR A 309 1.86 -0.70 19.53
C THR A 309 1.53 0.42 18.54
N THR A 310 1.74 1.70 18.90
CA THR A 310 1.60 2.84 17.98
C THR A 310 2.64 2.82 16.89
N ASP A 311 3.89 2.56 17.27
CA ASP A 311 5.03 2.56 16.38
C ASP A 311 4.98 1.33 15.45
N GLU A 312 4.50 0.20 15.96
CA GLU A 312 4.19 -0.99 15.17
C GLU A 312 3.17 -0.69 14.08
N ARG A 313 2.06 -0.03 14.46
CA ARG A 313 1.01 0.39 13.52
C ARG A 313 1.54 1.39 12.50
N LEU A 314 2.43 2.29 12.88
CA LEU A 314 3.08 3.22 11.94
C LEU A 314 3.89 2.47 10.90
N LEU A 315 4.78 1.57 11.32
CA LEU A 315 5.63 0.84 10.37
C LEU A 315 4.79 -0.02 9.42
N LEU A 316 3.73 -0.65 9.95
CA LEU A 316 2.74 -1.37 9.14
C LEU A 316 1.95 -0.46 8.19
N GLY A 317 1.62 0.77 8.62
CA GLY A 317 0.94 1.79 7.82
C GLY A 317 1.84 2.40 6.73
N CYS A 318 3.13 2.53 6.99
CA CYS A 318 4.14 2.97 6.03
C CYS A 318 4.43 1.94 4.94
N GLY A 319 4.09 0.66 5.15
CA GLY A 319 4.24 -0.39 4.14
C GLY A 319 5.01 -1.63 4.57
N ALA A 320 5.26 -1.84 5.87
CA ALA A 320 5.88 -3.08 6.35
C ALA A 320 4.90 -4.26 6.24
N ASN A 321 5.39 -5.42 5.79
CA ASN A 321 4.60 -6.66 5.75
C ASN A 321 4.45 -7.25 7.16
N LEU A 322 5.54 -7.26 7.93
CA LEU A 322 5.60 -7.89 9.24
C LEU A 322 6.54 -7.12 10.18
N VAL A 323 6.13 -6.99 11.44
CA VAL A 323 7.01 -6.56 12.54
C VAL A 323 7.19 -7.76 13.46
N VAL A 324 8.43 -8.15 13.72
CA VAL A 324 8.78 -9.29 14.58
C VAL A 324 9.21 -8.74 15.95
N PRO A 325 8.52 -9.12 17.04
CA PRO A 325 8.81 -8.61 18.38
C PRO A 325 10.08 -9.22 18.97
N TRP A 326 10.69 -8.51 19.94
CA TRP A 326 11.97 -8.87 20.56
C TRP A 326 11.98 -10.25 21.25
N ASN A 327 10.82 -10.72 21.72
CA ASN A 327 10.69 -12.01 22.40
C ASN A 327 10.70 -13.22 21.44
N THR A 328 10.84 -12.98 20.14
CA THR A 328 10.85 -14.03 19.12
C THR A 328 12.27 -14.57 18.93
N PRO A 329 12.53 -15.87 19.18
CA PRO A 329 13.85 -16.46 18.96
C PRO A 329 14.20 -16.52 17.47
N LEU A 330 15.51 -16.57 17.17
CA LEU A 330 16.03 -16.61 15.79
C LEU A 330 15.35 -17.69 14.92
N SER A 331 15.11 -18.89 15.45
CA SER A 331 14.46 -19.97 14.71
C SER A 331 13.05 -19.59 14.22
N ARG A 332 12.25 -18.99 15.09
CA ARG A 332 10.90 -18.51 14.76
C ARG A 332 10.94 -17.31 13.83
N PHE A 333 11.92 -16.42 14.01
CA PHE A 333 12.15 -15.30 13.09
C PHE A 333 12.39 -15.79 11.66
N LEU A 334 13.25 -16.80 11.45
CA LEU A 334 13.51 -17.36 10.12
C LEU A 334 12.26 -17.99 9.51
N THR A 335 11.45 -18.70 10.30
CA THR A 335 10.16 -19.24 9.84
C THR A 335 9.19 -18.14 9.40
N LEU A 336 9.16 -17.02 10.15
CA LEU A 336 8.33 -15.86 9.80
C LEU A 336 8.82 -15.19 8.51
N THR A 337 10.13 -15.04 8.33
CA THR A 337 10.72 -14.51 7.08
C THR A 337 10.36 -15.37 5.88
N GLU A 338 10.36 -16.70 6.03
CA GLU A 338 9.92 -17.62 4.97
C GLU A 338 8.40 -17.50 4.71
N SER A 339 7.59 -17.27 5.74
CA SER A 339 6.13 -17.13 5.59
C SER A 339 5.69 -15.91 4.78
N VAL A 340 6.53 -14.87 4.72
CA VAL A 340 6.27 -13.64 3.95
C VAL A 340 6.70 -13.82 2.48
N GLN A 341 7.44 -14.88 2.13
CA GLN A 341 7.79 -15.17 0.74
C GLN A 341 6.53 -15.33 -0.11
N LYS A 342 6.59 -14.79 -1.34
CA LYS A 342 5.47 -14.73 -2.30
C LYS A 342 4.25 -13.90 -1.86
N GLN A 343 4.27 -13.28 -0.67
CA GLN A 343 3.20 -12.37 -0.27
C GLN A 343 3.32 -11.05 -1.04
N GLN A 344 2.20 -10.58 -1.59
CA GLN A 344 2.09 -9.23 -2.15
C GLN A 344 1.44 -8.29 -1.15
N PHE A 345 1.97 -7.06 -1.08
CA PHE A 345 1.44 -6.03 -0.18
C PHE A 345 0.18 -5.38 -0.78
N GLN A 346 -0.99 -5.62 -0.18
CA GLN A 346 -2.29 -5.16 -0.71
C GLN A 346 -2.80 -3.86 -0.08
N ARG A 347 -2.23 -3.41 1.05
CA ARG A 347 -2.76 -2.22 1.76
C ARG A 347 -2.41 -0.95 1.00
N HIS A 348 -3.28 0.05 1.09
CA HIS A 348 -2.99 1.36 0.52
C HIS A 348 -1.98 2.11 1.40
N VAL A 349 -0.94 2.68 0.77
CA VAL A 349 0.03 3.57 1.43
C VAL A 349 -0.15 4.98 0.89
N PRO A 350 -0.45 5.98 1.75
CA PRO A 350 -0.57 7.37 1.37
C PRO A 350 0.63 7.92 0.60
N ASP A 351 0.39 8.89 -0.28
CA ASP A 351 1.43 9.55 -1.08
C ASP A 351 2.45 10.30 -0.20
N GLU A 352 1.97 10.98 0.85
CA GLU A 352 2.79 11.72 1.81
C GLU A 352 2.91 10.96 3.15
N ILE A 353 4.10 11.00 3.76
CA ILE A 353 4.37 10.34 5.04
C ILE A 353 3.94 11.16 6.26
N GLU A 354 3.90 12.48 6.14
CA GLU A 354 3.52 13.40 7.23
C GLU A 354 2.17 13.06 7.91
N PRO A 355 1.08 12.70 7.20
CA PRO A 355 -0.14 12.24 7.85
C PRO A 355 0.07 10.97 8.69
N LEU A 356 0.90 10.02 8.25
CA LEU A 356 1.22 8.82 9.03
C LEU A 356 2.07 9.16 10.27
N LEU A 357 3.05 10.06 10.13
CA LEU A 357 3.85 10.53 11.27
C LEU A 357 2.99 11.28 12.29
N SER A 358 1.98 12.02 11.83
CA SER A 358 1.02 12.71 12.69
C SER A 358 0.13 11.74 13.49
N MET A 359 -0.14 10.53 12.97
CA MET A 359 -0.83 9.47 13.70
C MET A 359 -0.02 8.94 14.88
N THR A 360 1.31 9.01 14.78
CA THR A 360 2.21 8.55 15.85
C THR A 360 2.68 9.59 16.81
N GLN A 361 2.61 10.88 16.49
CA GLN A 361 3.06 11.91 17.43
C GLN A 361 2.15 11.85 18.67
N PRO A 362 2.64 11.31 19.80
CA PRO A 362 1.93 11.48 21.05
C PRO A 362 2.02 12.96 21.38
N LEU A 363 1.20 13.40 22.33
CA LEU A 363 1.45 14.65 23.06
C LEU A 363 2.96 14.87 23.23
N LYS A 364 3.53 15.91 22.61
CA LYS A 364 4.94 16.29 22.77
C LYS A 364 5.29 16.72 24.20
N LEU A 365 4.27 16.73 25.06
CA LEU A 365 4.35 17.06 26.46
C LEU A 365 4.79 15.84 27.28
N ARG A 366 5.54 16.11 28.34
CA ARG A 366 5.98 15.12 29.32
C ARG A 366 5.95 15.73 30.70
N GLY A 367 5.61 14.91 31.69
CA GLY A 367 5.71 15.30 33.09
C GLY A 367 4.60 16.25 33.52
N TYR A 368 4.90 17.08 34.50
CA TYR A 368 3.93 18.01 35.08
C TYR A 368 3.48 19.07 34.07
N GLN A 369 2.16 19.24 33.94
CA GLN A 369 1.51 20.27 33.16
C GLN A 369 0.51 21.04 34.03
N LYS A 370 0.35 22.33 33.74
CA LYS A 370 -0.71 23.15 34.35
C LYS A 370 -2.08 22.52 34.04
N TRP A 371 -3.04 22.73 34.93
CA TRP A 371 -4.37 22.12 34.84
C TRP A 371 -5.05 22.36 33.48
N ASP A 372 -5.05 23.60 33.00
CA ASP A 372 -5.64 23.95 31.69
C ASP A 372 -4.96 23.24 30.54
N ILE A 373 -3.62 23.28 30.50
CA ILE A 373 -2.81 22.67 29.45
C ILE A 373 -3.05 21.16 29.46
N PHE A 374 -3.10 20.53 30.63
CA PHE A 374 -3.43 19.11 30.74
C PHE A 374 -4.82 18.81 30.15
N CYS A 375 -5.85 19.54 30.55
CA CYS A 375 -7.22 19.32 30.08
C CYS A 375 -7.38 19.61 28.58
N GLU A 376 -6.65 20.58 28.03
CA GLU A 376 -6.65 20.89 26.59
C GLU A 376 -5.93 19.79 25.80
N ALA A 377 -4.78 19.34 26.30
CA ALA A 377 -3.93 18.40 25.61
C ALA A 377 -4.56 17.00 25.56
N VAL A 378 -5.18 16.53 26.65
CA VAL A 378 -5.95 15.26 26.62
C VAL A 378 -7.18 15.41 25.72
N HIS A 379 -7.92 16.51 25.79
CA HIS A 379 -9.10 16.73 24.93
C HIS A 379 -8.76 16.73 23.43
N ASN A 380 -7.68 17.41 23.03
CA ASN A 380 -7.20 17.40 21.64
C ASN A 380 -6.81 16.00 21.18
N MET A 381 -6.23 15.20 22.08
CA MET A 381 -5.90 13.81 21.79
C MET A 381 -7.15 12.93 21.66
N MET A 382 -8.19 13.15 22.47
CA MET A 382 -9.48 12.45 22.38
C MET A 382 -10.28 12.83 21.13
N ASN A 383 -10.11 14.05 20.62
CA ASN A 383 -10.80 14.53 19.43
C ASN A 383 -10.02 14.29 18.13
N ASN A 384 -8.78 13.77 18.21
CA ASN A 384 -7.98 13.53 17.01
C ASN A 384 -8.59 12.36 16.20
N PRO A 385 -9.08 12.59 14.97
CA PRO A 385 -9.70 11.54 14.14
C PRO A 385 -8.67 10.58 13.54
N LEU A 386 -7.38 10.95 13.57
CA LEU A 386 -6.28 10.14 13.04
C LEU A 386 -5.80 9.08 14.04
N LEU A 387 -6.19 9.20 15.31
CA LEU A 387 -5.89 8.20 16.32
C LEU A 387 -6.97 7.11 16.32
N PRO A 388 -6.59 5.83 16.42
CA PRO A 388 -7.53 4.72 16.40
C PRO A 388 -8.50 4.82 17.60
N PRO A 389 -9.80 4.53 17.38
CA PRO A 389 -10.77 4.49 18.47
C PRO A 389 -10.40 3.37 19.47
N ASP A 390 -10.63 3.63 20.76
CA ASP A 390 -10.50 2.68 21.88
C ASP A 390 -9.09 2.30 22.37
N ASN A 391 -8.02 3.02 21.98
CA ASN A 391 -6.69 2.79 22.57
C ASN A 391 -5.84 4.07 22.68
N ARG A 392 -6.45 5.18 23.07
CA ARG A 392 -5.74 6.47 23.19
C ARG A 392 -4.90 6.55 24.47
N GLY A 393 -5.32 5.89 25.54
CA GLY A 393 -4.56 5.81 26.78
C GLY A 393 -5.46 5.57 28.00
N VAL A 394 -4.84 5.59 29.18
CA VAL A 394 -5.54 5.46 30.46
C VAL A 394 -5.32 6.72 31.28
N MET A 395 -6.42 7.24 31.84
CA MET A 395 -6.39 8.34 32.80
C MET A 395 -6.57 7.81 34.22
N VAL A 396 -5.78 8.29 35.16
CA VAL A 396 -5.82 7.86 36.57
C VAL A 396 -5.77 9.06 37.50
N ALA A 397 -6.73 9.16 38.41
CA ALA A 397 -6.69 10.10 39.53
C ALA A 397 -6.30 9.37 40.81
N LEU A 398 -5.13 9.72 41.34
CA LEU A 398 -4.54 9.14 42.55
C LEU A 398 -4.71 10.11 43.73
N ARG A 399 -5.24 9.61 44.85
CA ARG A 399 -5.35 10.36 46.11
C ARG A 399 -4.24 9.89 47.06
N PRO A 400 -3.34 10.80 47.51
CA PRO A 400 -2.26 10.42 48.41
C PRO A 400 -2.79 10.03 49.79
N VAL A 401 -2.00 9.25 50.52
CA VAL A 401 -2.28 8.91 51.91
C VAL A 401 -2.34 10.16 52.80
N PRO A 402 -3.11 10.16 53.92
CA PRO A 402 -3.28 11.34 54.77
C PRO A 402 -1.99 11.97 55.33
N GLY A 403 -0.88 11.22 55.34
CA GLY A 403 0.44 11.70 55.77
C GLY A 403 1.29 12.34 54.66
N LEU A 404 0.86 12.29 53.39
CA LEU A 404 1.63 12.77 52.25
C LEU A 404 0.84 13.85 51.50
N ARG A 405 1.48 15.00 51.26
CA ARG A 405 0.84 16.04 50.43
C ARG A 405 0.96 15.72 48.94
N VAL A 406 0.01 16.20 48.14
CA VAL A 406 -0.01 15.94 46.69
C VAL A 406 1.23 16.50 46.00
N GLU A 407 1.77 17.63 46.47
CA GLU A 407 2.97 18.21 45.88
C GLU A 407 4.20 17.33 46.14
N GLN A 408 4.26 16.63 47.27
CA GLN A 408 5.30 15.64 47.55
C GLN A 408 5.13 14.39 46.68
N ALA A 409 3.89 13.90 46.53
CA ALA A 409 3.59 12.81 45.61
C ALA A 409 3.99 13.14 44.17
N LEU A 410 3.83 14.40 43.75
CA LEU A 410 4.28 14.88 42.43
C LEU A 410 5.80 14.81 42.27
N THR A 411 6.58 15.15 43.30
CA THR A 411 8.05 15.05 43.22
C THR A 411 8.57 13.62 43.03
N LEU A 412 7.80 12.63 43.49
CA LEU A 412 8.08 11.21 43.29
C LEU A 412 7.66 10.70 41.91
N CYS A 413 6.79 11.43 41.21
CA CYS A 413 6.27 11.01 39.92
C CYS A 413 7.23 11.41 38.79
N ARG A 414 7.99 10.47 38.24
CA ARG A 414 8.98 10.73 37.18
C ARG A 414 8.70 9.89 35.95
N PRO A 415 7.84 10.36 35.02
CA PRO A 415 7.62 9.64 33.78
C PRO A 415 8.84 9.79 32.88
N ASN A 416 9.23 8.67 32.28
CA ASN A 416 10.35 8.62 31.33
C ASN A 416 9.88 8.85 29.89
N ARG A 417 8.59 8.64 29.60
CA ARG A 417 8.04 8.63 28.24
C ARG A 417 7.40 9.97 27.87
N LEU A 418 7.56 10.37 26.61
CA LEU A 418 6.78 11.44 25.98
C LEU A 418 5.33 10.96 25.80
N GLY A 419 4.37 11.84 26.10
CA GLY A 419 2.94 11.53 26.13
C GLY A 419 2.40 11.17 27.52
N ASP A 420 3.28 10.90 28.49
CA ASP A 420 2.89 10.70 29.89
C ASP A 420 2.91 12.06 30.60
N ILE A 421 1.72 12.58 30.85
CA ILE A 421 1.53 13.88 31.48
C ILE A 421 0.79 13.73 32.80
N MET A 422 1.02 14.66 33.71
CA MET A 422 0.30 14.71 34.98
C MET A 422 -0.03 16.13 35.37
N THR A 423 -1.07 16.27 36.18
CA THR A 423 -1.45 17.52 36.82
C THR A 423 -1.89 17.25 38.25
N ILE A 424 -2.02 18.32 39.04
CA ILE A 424 -2.48 18.26 40.42
C ILE A 424 -3.68 19.19 40.56
N GLY A 425 -4.70 18.74 41.28
CA GLY A 425 -5.90 19.53 41.55
C GLY A 425 -6.84 18.80 42.51
N ASP A 426 -7.57 19.57 43.32
CA ASP A 426 -8.54 19.04 44.31
C ASP A 426 -7.94 17.97 45.25
N ASN A 427 -6.71 18.18 45.68
CA ASN A 427 -5.93 17.25 46.50
C ASN A 427 -5.76 15.84 45.88
N ARG A 428 -5.71 15.75 44.54
CA ARG A 428 -5.44 14.54 43.76
C ARG A 428 -4.33 14.79 42.75
N LEU A 429 -3.58 13.73 42.45
CA LEU A 429 -2.62 13.67 41.36
C LEU A 429 -3.27 12.95 40.18
N VAL A 430 -3.47 13.66 39.08
CA VAL A 430 -4.10 13.10 37.87
C VAL A 430 -3.01 12.83 36.84
N LEU A 431 -2.95 11.59 36.35
CA LEU A 431 -2.04 11.12 35.33
C LEU A 431 -2.81 10.74 34.07
N PHE A 432 -2.22 11.04 32.93
CA PHE A 432 -2.66 10.52 31.65
C PHE A 432 -1.50 9.78 31.00
N LEU A 433 -1.68 8.48 30.75
CA LEU A 433 -0.70 7.60 30.15
C LEU A 433 -1.11 7.27 28.72
N SER A 434 -0.42 7.89 27.76
CA SER A 434 -0.73 7.72 26.33
C SER A 434 -0.47 6.29 25.87
N PHE A 435 -1.42 5.69 25.15
CA PHE A 435 -1.35 4.34 24.58
C PHE A 435 -1.04 3.21 25.59
N CYS A 436 -1.33 3.43 26.87
CA CYS A 436 -1.27 2.40 27.90
C CYS A 436 -2.55 1.55 27.87
N ARG A 437 -2.45 0.23 28.05
CA ARG A 437 -3.60 -0.64 28.26
C ARG A 437 -3.92 -0.73 29.75
N PHE A 438 -5.20 -0.97 30.06
CA PHE A 438 -5.64 -1.14 31.45
C PHE A 438 -4.83 -2.22 32.21
N ASN A 439 -4.52 -3.35 31.56
CA ASN A 439 -3.77 -4.45 32.17
C ASN A 439 -2.31 -4.09 32.49
N ASP A 440 -1.73 -3.13 31.78
CA ASP A 440 -0.34 -2.71 31.96
C ASP A 440 -0.20 -1.50 32.90
N LEU A 441 -1.30 -1.02 33.47
CA LEU A 441 -1.32 0.19 34.30
C LEU A 441 -0.45 0.03 35.55
N ASP A 442 -0.60 -1.07 36.27
CA ASP A 442 0.17 -1.31 37.50
C ASP A 442 1.67 -1.40 37.20
N THR A 443 2.04 -2.05 36.10
CA THR A 443 3.41 -2.10 35.60
C THR A 443 3.92 -0.71 35.25
N ALA A 444 3.13 0.11 34.54
CA ALA A 444 3.51 1.47 34.20
C ALA A 444 3.73 2.33 35.44
N LEU A 445 2.82 2.26 36.42
CA LEU A 445 2.92 3.00 37.68
C LEU A 445 4.17 2.61 38.48
N ASN A 446 4.51 1.32 38.54
CA ASN A 446 5.73 0.85 39.21
C ASN A 446 7.02 1.34 38.54
N HIS A 447 6.99 1.67 37.25
CA HIS A 447 8.13 2.26 36.54
C HIS A 447 8.19 3.80 36.69
N ILE A 448 7.05 4.45 36.94
CA ILE A 448 6.94 5.91 37.09
C ILE A 448 7.30 6.35 38.52
N PHE A 449 6.90 5.56 39.51
CA PHE A 449 7.16 5.84 40.92
C PHE A 449 8.32 4.99 41.44
N PRO A 450 9.25 5.58 42.20
CA PRO A 450 10.38 4.85 42.79
C PRO A 450 9.96 3.97 43.98
N LEU A 451 8.75 4.16 44.51
CA LEU A 451 8.19 3.45 45.66
C LEU A 451 6.90 2.73 45.22
N PRO A 452 6.51 1.64 45.90
CA PRO A 452 5.25 0.94 45.63
C PRO A 452 4.07 1.91 45.74
N THR A 453 3.20 1.90 44.73
CA THR A 453 2.10 2.87 44.66
C THR A 453 1.08 2.75 45.80
N GLY A 454 0.95 1.57 46.41
CA GLY A 454 0.09 1.34 47.58
C GLY A 454 0.53 2.06 48.85
N ASP A 455 1.82 2.41 48.98
CA ASP A 455 2.34 3.15 50.14
C ASP A 455 2.15 4.67 49.98
N ILE A 456 2.07 5.12 48.72
CA ILE A 456 1.98 6.54 48.36
C ILE A 456 0.51 6.99 48.28
N PHE A 457 -0.36 6.12 47.76
CA PHE A 457 -1.74 6.46 47.42
C PHE A 457 -2.76 5.56 48.13
N SER A 458 -3.75 6.17 48.76
CA SER A 458 -4.82 5.45 49.45
C SER A 458 -5.97 5.06 48.52
N ASN A 459 -6.22 5.85 47.48
CA ASN A 459 -7.32 5.61 46.56
C ASN A 459 -6.95 5.97 45.12
N ARG A 460 -7.48 5.23 44.15
CA ARG A 460 -7.26 5.46 42.71
C ARG A 460 -8.57 5.36 41.96
N MET A 461 -8.84 6.32 41.08
CA MET A 461 -9.92 6.24 40.09
C MET A 461 -9.29 6.11 38.71
N ILE A 462 -9.82 5.22 37.88
CA ILE A 462 -9.25 4.86 36.58
C ILE A 462 -10.33 5.01 35.52
N TRP A 463 -9.98 5.68 34.42
CA TRP A 463 -10.81 5.77 33.23
C TRP A 463 -10.00 5.28 32.03
N SER A 464 -10.47 4.21 31.40
CA SER A 464 -9.82 3.58 30.25
C SER A 464 -10.58 3.78 28.94
N GLU A 465 -11.88 4.08 29.00
CA GLU A 465 -12.71 4.27 27.81
C GLU A 465 -12.68 5.73 27.35
N ASP A 466 -12.62 5.93 26.03
CA ASP A 466 -12.52 7.26 25.43
C ASP A 466 -13.68 8.19 25.84
N LYS A 467 -14.90 7.64 25.93
CA LYS A 467 -16.10 8.38 26.35
C LYS A 467 -16.02 8.82 27.81
N GLN A 468 -15.49 7.96 28.68
CA GLN A 468 -15.35 8.24 30.11
C GLN A 468 -14.29 9.31 30.36
N ILE A 469 -13.14 9.21 29.68
CA ILE A 469 -12.07 10.20 29.75
C ILE A 469 -12.59 11.57 29.27
N THR A 470 -13.35 11.61 28.17
CA THR A 470 -13.92 12.86 27.65
C THR A 470 -14.93 13.48 28.62
N ALA A 471 -15.82 12.66 29.21
CA ALA A 471 -16.79 13.13 30.21
C ALA A 471 -16.10 13.65 31.48
N GLU A 472 -15.05 12.97 31.95
CA GLU A 472 -14.29 13.40 33.12
C GLU A 472 -13.53 14.71 32.87
N ILE A 473 -12.94 14.90 31.68
CA ILE A 473 -12.29 16.18 31.32
C ILE A 473 -13.29 17.34 31.37
N VAL A 474 -14.53 17.12 30.94
CA VAL A 474 -15.59 18.14 31.06
C VAL A 474 -15.87 18.48 32.53
N GLN A 475 -15.88 17.48 33.42
CA GLN A 475 -16.02 17.72 34.86
C GLN A 475 -14.80 18.41 35.47
N MET A 476 -13.59 18.02 35.07
CA MET A 476 -12.33 18.65 35.51
C MET A 476 -12.23 20.12 35.08
N ARG A 477 -12.76 20.47 33.91
CA ARG A 477 -12.83 21.86 33.43
C ARG A 477 -13.85 22.71 34.20
N ALA A 478 -14.84 22.10 34.83
CA ALA A 478 -15.82 22.80 35.66
C ALA A 478 -15.27 23.17 37.06
N VAL A 479 -14.08 22.68 37.44
CA VAL A 479 -13.43 23.00 38.71
C VAL A 479 -12.84 24.42 38.65
N THR A 480 -13.23 25.27 39.59
CA THR A 480 -12.77 26.66 39.72
C THR A 480 -11.27 26.77 39.99
N ALA A 481 -10.62 27.79 39.41
CA ALA A 481 -9.17 28.04 39.48
C ALA A 481 -8.58 28.11 40.91
N ASP A 482 -9.40 28.42 41.92
CA ASP A 482 -9.01 28.46 43.33
C ASP A 482 -8.55 27.10 43.91
N ARG A 483 -8.87 25.99 43.22
CA ARG A 483 -8.46 24.63 43.62
C ARG A 483 -7.22 24.12 42.89
N TRP A 484 -6.57 24.96 42.09
CA TRP A 484 -5.34 24.60 41.40
C TRP A 484 -4.18 24.73 42.37
N THR A 485 -3.62 23.58 42.77
CA THR A 485 -2.37 23.57 43.53
C THR A 485 -1.20 23.78 42.58
N ALA A 486 -0.33 24.73 42.91
CA ALA A 486 0.95 24.87 42.24
C ALA A 486 1.93 23.80 42.78
N PRO A 487 2.85 23.27 41.95
CA PRO A 487 3.88 22.38 42.44
C PRO A 487 4.73 23.12 43.48
N LEU A 488 5.31 22.37 44.43
CA LEU A 488 6.33 22.94 45.31
C LEU A 488 7.42 23.58 44.45
N PRO A 489 7.93 24.76 44.83
CA PRO A 489 9.04 25.36 44.12
C PRO A 489 10.17 24.33 44.05
N LEU A 490 10.63 24.04 42.83
CA LEU A 490 11.82 23.23 42.62
C LEU A 490 12.93 23.90 43.41
N THR A 491 13.36 23.28 44.51
CA THR A 491 14.61 23.66 45.15
C THR A 491 15.68 23.37 44.11
N GLN A 492 16.06 24.37 43.32
CA GLN A 492 17.37 24.44 42.67
C GLN A 492 18.41 24.64 43.77
N GLY A 493 18.45 23.73 44.75
CA GLY A 493 19.69 23.46 45.43
C GLY A 493 20.60 22.95 44.33
N LYS A 494 21.70 23.65 44.07
CA LYS A 494 22.88 23.03 43.46
C LYS A 494 22.95 21.61 44.02
N ASN A 495 23.17 20.61 43.16
CA ASN A 495 23.69 19.33 43.63
C ASN A 495 25.00 19.65 44.37
N GLU A 496 24.92 20.03 45.64
CA GLU A 496 26.04 19.95 46.54
C GLU A 496 26.36 18.46 46.53
N ILE A 497 27.48 18.19 45.87
CA ILE A 497 28.09 16.90 45.73
C ILE A 497 27.92 16.21 47.08
N MET A 498 27.02 15.21 47.16
CA MET A 498 27.00 14.34 48.33
C MET A 498 28.44 13.87 48.47
N ASN A 499 29.10 14.18 49.59
CA ASN A 499 30.47 13.80 49.90
C ASN A 499 30.56 12.27 50.02
N ALA A 500 30.36 11.57 48.91
CA ALA A 500 30.21 10.14 48.80
C ALA A 500 30.94 9.71 47.52
N THR A 501 32.05 9.00 47.67
CA THR A 501 32.75 8.36 46.56
C THR A 501 32.48 6.86 46.61
N HIS A 502 32.37 6.25 45.42
CA HIS A 502 32.11 4.82 45.26
C HIS A 502 33.43 4.08 45.02
N ASP A 503 33.91 3.34 46.02
CA ASP A 503 35.23 2.67 46.01
C ASP A 503 35.18 1.27 45.36
N GLY A 504 34.35 1.12 44.32
CA GLY A 504 34.17 -0.14 43.58
C GLY A 504 33.40 -1.26 44.29
N ARG A 505 33.16 -1.17 45.62
CA ARG A 505 32.34 -2.16 46.38
C ARG A 505 31.17 -1.57 47.17
N SER A 506 31.26 -0.32 47.65
CA SER A 506 30.15 0.35 48.34
C SER A 506 30.32 1.87 48.36
N TRP A 507 29.21 2.59 48.54
CA TRP A 507 29.18 4.03 48.73
C TRP A 507 29.65 4.39 50.15
N ARG A 508 30.73 5.17 50.29
CA ARG A 508 31.19 5.69 51.59
C ARG A 508 31.04 7.21 51.64
N ARG A 509 30.41 7.73 52.70
CA ARG A 509 30.37 9.17 52.99
C ARG A 509 31.57 9.60 53.82
N TYR A 510 32.23 10.69 53.46
CA TYR A 510 33.25 11.31 54.32
C TYR A 510 32.60 12.31 55.27
N PRO A 511 32.74 12.15 56.59
CA PRO A 511 32.21 13.13 57.53
C PRO A 511 33.00 14.45 57.43
N GLN A 512 32.29 15.57 57.26
CA GLN A 512 32.88 16.90 57.38
C GLN A 512 33.00 17.28 58.87
N PRO A 513 34.17 17.71 59.35
CA PRO A 513 34.31 18.19 60.72
C PRO A 513 33.71 19.59 60.84
N HIS A 514 32.57 19.72 61.52
CA HIS A 514 32.05 21.02 61.95
C HIS A 514 32.78 21.49 63.23
N ARG A 515 33.24 22.74 63.25
CA ARG A 515 33.71 23.42 64.47
C ARG A 515 32.58 24.31 65.01
N LEU A 516 32.47 24.35 66.34
CA LEU A 516 31.39 24.97 67.12
C LEU A 516 31.47 26.52 67.18
N ALA A 517 31.80 27.22 66.09
CA ALA A 517 32.05 28.68 66.12
C ALA A 517 31.30 29.55 65.10
N ASP A 518 30.42 29.00 64.25
CA ASP A 518 29.69 29.82 63.25
C ASP A 518 28.29 30.25 63.69
N ALA A 519 28.03 30.25 65.00
CA ALA A 519 26.83 30.85 65.57
C ALA A 519 27.12 32.30 65.99
N GLN A 520 27.25 33.23 65.04
CA GLN A 520 27.05 34.66 65.29
C GLN A 520 26.92 35.47 63.99
N GLY A 521 25.77 36.16 63.84
CA GLY A 521 25.69 37.41 63.10
C GLY A 521 24.67 37.48 61.97
N ASP A 522 23.38 37.40 62.28
CA ASP A 522 22.36 38.13 61.50
C ASP A 522 22.65 39.63 61.66
N ASN A 523 23.17 40.27 60.61
CA ASN A 523 23.19 41.72 60.50
C ASN A 523 22.24 42.14 59.39
N GLN A 524 21.12 42.74 59.81
CA GLN A 524 20.20 43.49 58.98
C GLN A 524 20.90 44.69 58.33
N GLN A 525 20.70 44.86 57.03
CA GLN A 525 20.47 46.17 56.39
C GLN A 525 19.74 45.97 55.06
#